data_AF-A0A2V5LKV2-F1
#
_entry.id   AF-A0A2V5LKV2-F1
#
_cell.length_a   1.000
_cell.length_b   1.000
_cell.length_c   1.000
_cell.angle_alpha   90.00
_cell.angle_beta   90.00
_cell.angle_gamma   90.00
#
_symmetry.space_group_name_H-M   'P 1'
#
loop_
_entity.id
_entity.type
_entity.pdbx_description
1 polymer ?
#
loop_
_entity_poly.entity_id
_entity_poly.type
_entity_poly.pdbx_seq_one_letter_code
_entity_poly.pdbx_strand_id
1 'polypeptide(L)'
;MAGHSKWSKVKRFKGAIDAKRGKIFSKLSKEITLAAKTGGGDPSANPRLRSGILAARAQSMPNDNIERAIKRGTGEDKDGEQLN
;
A
#
# COMPACT_ATOMS: atom_id res chain seq x y z
N MET A 1 -40.20 13.56 7.16
CA MET A 1 -38.89 14.05 6.68
C MET A 1 -37.96 14.22 7.87
N ALA A 2 -36.84 13.47 7.94
CA ALA A 2 -35.60 13.84 8.64
C ALA A 2 -34.57 12.68 8.58
N GLY A 3 -34.10 12.34 7.38
CA GLY A 3 -33.03 11.34 7.18
C GLY A 3 -31.62 11.94 7.15
N HIS A 4 -31.44 13.17 7.63
CA HIS A 4 -30.20 13.94 7.49
C HIS A 4 -29.42 13.96 8.81
N SER A 5 -28.91 12.79 9.24
CA SER A 5 -27.92 12.78 10.31
C SER A 5 -26.58 13.25 9.73
N LYS A 6 -25.94 14.22 10.39
CA LYS A 6 -24.57 14.67 10.09
C LYS A 6 -23.62 13.47 9.99
N TRP A 7 -23.82 12.47 10.86
CA TRP A 7 -23.07 11.23 10.88
C TRP A 7 -23.19 10.41 9.60
N SER A 8 -24.41 10.22 9.07
CA SER A 8 -24.65 9.44 7.85
C SER A 8 -23.94 10.05 6.64
N LYS A 9 -23.85 11.38 6.58
CA LYS A 9 -23.14 12.11 5.51
C LYS A 9 -21.63 11.97 5.64
N VAL A 10 -21.10 12.15 6.85
CA VAL A 10 -19.67 11.96 7.15
C VAL A 10 -19.23 10.52 6.88
N LYS A 11 -20.03 9.52 7.29
CA LYS A 11 -19.74 8.09 7.04
C LYS A 11 -19.61 7.78 5.55
N ARG A 12 -20.57 8.25 4.72
CA ARG A 12 -20.51 8.03 3.26
C ARG A 12 -19.31 8.72 2.62
N PHE A 13 -19.05 9.97 3.00
CA PHE A 13 -17.92 10.73 2.46
C PHE A 13 -16.58 10.10 2.84
N LYS A 14 -16.39 9.78 4.12
CA LYS A 14 -15.17 9.13 4.63
C LYS A 14 -14.98 7.75 3.98
N GLY A 15 -16.05 6.94 3.88
CA GLY A 15 -15.98 5.62 3.24
C GLY A 15 -15.53 5.69 1.77
N ALA A 16 -16.00 6.69 1.00
CA ALA A 16 -15.56 6.87 -0.37
C ALA A 16 -14.06 7.27 -0.47
N ILE A 17 -13.58 8.08 0.47
CA ILE A 17 -12.16 8.46 0.54
C ILE A 17 -11.29 7.26 0.95
N ASP A 18 -11.71 6.52 1.97
CA ASP A 18 -10.99 5.35 2.46
C ASP A 18 -10.92 4.26 1.38
N ALA A 19 -11.99 4.05 0.61
CA ALA A 19 -11.98 3.14 -0.54
C ALA A 19 -11.00 3.58 -1.64
N LYS A 20 -10.89 4.88 -1.92
CA LYS A 20 -9.90 5.40 -2.88
C LYS A 20 -8.47 5.21 -2.37
N ARG A 21 -8.21 5.52 -1.09
CA ARG A 21 -6.90 5.31 -0.44
C ARG A 21 -6.51 3.84 -0.43
N GLY A 22 -7.44 2.93 -0.11
CA GLY A 22 -7.22 1.49 -0.15
C GLY A 22 -6.73 1.02 -1.53
N LYS A 23 -7.37 1.48 -2.61
CA LYS A 23 -6.93 1.16 -3.98
C LYS A 23 -5.52 1.67 -4.29
N ILE A 24 -5.18 2.88 -3.86
CA ILE A 24 -3.84 3.45 -4.03
C ILE A 24 -2.81 2.60 -3.27
N PHE A 25 -3.12 2.22 -2.03
CA PHE A 25 -2.24 1.40 -1.21
C PHE A 25 -2.00 0.01 -1.80
N SER A 26 -3.05 -0.64 -2.31
CA SER A 26 -2.89 -1.93 -2.99
C SER A 26 -2.00 -1.85 -4.23
N LYS A 27 -2.09 -0.76 -5.01
CA LYS A 27 -1.23 -0.56 -6.19
C LYS A 27 0.24 -0.37 -5.80
N LEU A 28 0.49 0.51 -4.85
CA LEU A 28 1.85 0.80 -4.36
C LEU A 28 2.49 -0.41 -3.68
N SER A 29 1.72 -1.16 -2.88
CA SER A 29 2.21 -2.40 -2.26
C SER A 29 2.64 -3.42 -3.31
N LYS A 30 1.85 -3.62 -4.38
CA LYS A 30 2.22 -4.52 -5.47
C LYS A 30 3.48 -4.05 -6.20
N GLU A 31 3.60 -2.75 -6.46
CA GLU A 31 4.77 -2.18 -7.12
C GLU A 31 6.04 -2.36 -6.30
N ILE A 32 5.97 -2.12 -4.98
CA ILE A 32 7.09 -2.33 -4.04
C ILE A 32 7.49 -3.81 -4.01
N THR A 33 6.52 -4.72 -3.90
CA THR A 33 6.79 -6.17 -3.91
C THR A 33 7.44 -6.62 -5.22
N LEU A 34 6.98 -6.15 -6.37
CA LEU A 34 7.60 -6.47 -7.67
C LEU A 34 9.01 -5.89 -7.81
N ALA A 35 9.23 -4.66 -7.35
CA ALA A 35 10.55 -4.04 -7.34
C ALA A 35 11.51 -4.82 -6.44
N ALA A 36 11.08 -5.20 -5.23
CA ALA A 36 11.87 -6.00 -4.29
C ALA A 36 12.15 -7.42 -4.82
N LYS A 37 11.19 -8.05 -5.52
CA LYS A 37 11.38 -9.37 -6.16
C LYS A 37 12.43 -9.37 -7.26
N THR A 38 12.52 -8.27 -8.02
CA THR A 38 13.40 -8.18 -9.20
C THR A 38 14.79 -7.65 -8.88
N GLY A 39 14.91 -6.72 -7.91
CA GLY A 39 16.17 -6.04 -7.61
C GLY A 39 16.64 -6.17 -6.17
N GLY A 40 16.05 -7.07 -5.38
CA GLY A 40 16.38 -7.26 -3.97
C GLY A 40 15.76 -6.20 -3.04
N GLY A 41 15.82 -6.48 -1.73
CA GLY A 41 15.16 -5.69 -0.68
C GLY A 41 15.87 -4.41 -0.24
N ASP A 42 17.04 -4.11 -0.80
CA ASP A 42 17.81 -2.92 -0.44
C ASP A 42 17.42 -1.70 -1.31
N PRO A 43 16.85 -0.64 -0.72
CA PRO A 43 16.50 0.59 -1.44
C PRO A 43 17.71 1.37 -2.00
N SER A 44 18.92 1.11 -1.49
CA SER A 44 20.16 1.76 -1.96
C SER A 44 20.62 1.13 -3.27
N ALA A 45 20.56 -0.21 -3.35
CA ALA A 45 20.92 -0.98 -4.54
C ALA A 45 19.83 -0.98 -5.63
N ASN A 46 18.58 -0.65 -5.28
CA ASN A 46 17.44 -0.71 -6.20
C ASN A 46 16.71 0.66 -6.35
N PRO A 47 17.01 1.44 -7.41
CA PRO A 47 16.34 2.72 -7.66
C PRO A 47 14.82 2.63 -7.81
N ARG A 48 14.31 1.52 -8.35
CA ARG A 48 12.87 1.30 -8.53
C ARG A 48 12.16 1.06 -7.20
N LEU A 49 12.83 0.35 -6.29
CA LEU A 49 12.33 0.18 -4.93
C LEU A 49 12.30 1.51 -4.17
N ARG A 50 13.37 2.31 -4.30
CA ARG A 50 13.44 3.65 -3.70
C ARG A 50 12.32 4.56 -4.17
N SER A 51 12.04 4.61 -5.48
CA SER A 51 10.93 5.42 -6.00
C SER A 51 9.57 4.93 -5.50
N GLY A 52 9.36 3.61 -5.41
CA GLY A 52 8.13 3.02 -4.86
C GLY A 52 7.91 3.38 -3.39
N ILE A 53 8.97 3.33 -2.58
CA ILE A 53 8.93 3.73 -1.15
C ILE A 53 8.61 5.22 -1.01
N LEU A 54 9.23 6.08 -1.81
CA LEU A 54 8.95 7.52 -1.80
C LEU A 54 7.50 7.82 -2.19
N ALA A 55 6.98 7.17 -3.22
CA ALA A 55 5.58 7.30 -3.63
C ALA A 55 4.61 6.80 -2.53
N ALA A 56 4.93 5.72 -1.84
CA ALA A 56 4.15 5.22 -0.72
C ALA A 56 4.13 6.18 0.47
N ARG A 57 5.27 6.76 0.84
CA ARG A 57 5.36 7.78 1.88
C ARG A 57 4.61 9.06 1.51
N ALA A 58 4.66 9.48 0.24
CA ALA A 58 3.90 10.63 -0.25
C ALA A 58 2.37 10.43 -0.15
N GLN A 59 1.89 9.19 -0.18
CA GLN A 59 0.48 8.84 0.02
C GLN A 59 0.13 8.54 1.49
N SER A 60 1.04 8.83 2.43
CA SER A 60 0.87 8.54 3.86
C SER A 60 0.61 7.05 4.14
N MET A 61 1.21 6.15 3.35
CA MET A 61 1.22 4.73 3.67
C MET A 61 2.06 4.49 4.94
N PRO A 62 1.57 3.71 5.92
CA PRO A 62 2.35 3.33 7.10
C PRO A 62 3.64 2.59 6.72
N ASN A 63 4.74 2.88 7.44
CA ASN A 63 6.03 2.23 7.19
C ASN A 63 5.95 0.70 7.34
N ASP A 64 5.18 0.18 8.30
CA ASP A 64 4.97 -1.26 8.48
C ASP A 64 4.42 -1.95 7.21
N ASN A 65 3.55 -1.26 6.46
CA ASN A 65 3.01 -1.80 5.21
C ASN A 65 4.06 -1.81 4.09
N ILE A 66 4.93 -0.81 4.07
CA ILE A 66 6.05 -0.71 3.13
C ILE A 66 7.05 -1.85 3.42
N GLU A 67 7.45 -2.01 4.69
CA GLU A 67 8.36 -3.08 5.12
C GLU A 67 7.80 -4.46 4.83
N ARG A 68 6.51 -4.71 5.13
CA ARG A 68 5.83 -5.96 4.78
C ARG A 68 5.79 -6.19 3.26
N ALA A 69 5.62 -5.15 2.46
CA ALA A 69 5.65 -5.29 1.00
C ALA A 69 7.06 -5.63 0.47
N ILE A 70 8.11 -5.12 1.12
CA ILE A 70 9.51 -5.44 0.80
C ILE A 70 9.82 -6.89 1.19
N LYS A 71 9.51 -7.30 2.42
CA LYS A 71 9.70 -8.67 2.93
C LYS A 71 8.97 -9.73 2.09
N ARG A 72 7.75 -9.41 1.64
CA ARG A 72 7.03 -10.24 0.68
C ARG A 72 7.73 -10.35 -0.67
N GLY A 73 8.38 -9.28 -1.13
CA GLY A 73 9.11 -9.28 -2.39
C GLY A 73 10.44 -10.04 -2.33
N THR A 74 11.13 -9.99 -1.19
CA THR A 74 12.39 -10.72 -0.97
C THR A 74 12.20 -12.19 -0.60
N GLY A 75 10.96 -12.62 -0.32
CA GLY A 75 10.66 -13.99 0.08
C GLY A 75 10.91 -14.29 1.57
N GLU A 76 11.18 -13.25 2.38
CA GLU A 76 11.26 -13.39 3.84
C GLU A 76 9.88 -13.63 4.46
N ASP A 77 8.83 -13.08 3.86
CA ASP A 77 7.43 -13.40 4.20
C ASP A 77 6.94 -14.56 3.31
N LYS A 78 7.09 -15.80 3.80
CA LYS A 78 6.64 -17.04 3.12
C LYS A 78 5.11 -17.17 2.96
N ASP A 79 4.32 -16.28 3.56
CA ASP A 79 2.85 -16.30 3.46
C ASP A 79 2.30 -15.71 2.15
N GLY A 80 3.17 -15.23 1.25
CA GLY A 80 2.77 -14.58 -0.01
C GLY A 80 2.61 -15.50 -1.22
N GLU A 81 2.85 -16.81 -1.09
CA GLU A 81 2.85 -17.76 -2.23
C GLU A 81 1.44 -18.25 -2.64
N GLN A 82 0.40 -17.91 -1.87
CA GLN A 82 -0.98 -18.18 -2.28
C GLN A 82 -1.59 -16.91 -2.84
N LEU A 83 -1.63 -16.78 -4.17
CA LEU A 83 -2.63 -16.03 -4.95
C LEU A 83 -2.21 -16.10 -6.43
N ASN A 84 -2.43 -17.27 -7.04
CA ASN A 84 -2.70 -17.39 -8.48
C ASN A 84 -4.22 -17.44 -8.67
#